data_AF-A0A4Y7RNI6-F1
#
_entry.id   AF-A0A4Y7RNI6-F1
#
_cell.length_a   1.000
_cell.length_b   1.000
_cell.length_c   1.000
_cell.angle_alpha   90.00
_cell.angle_beta   90.00
_cell.angle_gamma   90.00
#
_symmetry.space_group_name_H-M   'P 1'
#
loop_
_entity.id
_entity.type
_entity.pdbx_description
1 polymer ?
#
loop_
_entity_poly.entity_id
_entity_poly.type
_entity_poly.pdbx_seq_one_letter_code
_entity_poly.pdbx_strand_id
1 'polypeptide(L)'
;MINKKFNEKLKYKFAFFCRKDYLYIKKILFFVKPYKYLFIATFIIIITGIALSLIQPLLWGKILSSLFMKNYDQSFVYTLFFFVVFAFQALLSYIQGYSSTNLINKVIYDLKNKLYKKILNMPVKYFDEMGTGDFVSRIHNDTSVVSFVIMNLFINTAVDILKIFVVGITVFNINALLASIRDRFTIICN
;
A
#
# COMPACT_ATOMS: atom_id res chain seq x y z
N MET A 1 -3.81 -15.43 41.65
CA MET A 1 -5.21 -15.40 41.13
C MET A 1 -5.52 -14.24 40.17
N ILE A 2 -4.79 -13.12 40.20
CA ILE A 2 -5.08 -11.91 39.38
C ILE A 2 -4.76 -12.09 37.88
N ASN A 3 -3.76 -12.90 37.55
CA ASN A 3 -3.28 -13.09 36.17
C ASN A 3 -4.27 -13.86 35.25
N LYS A 4 -5.11 -14.74 35.83
CA LYS A 4 -6.06 -15.57 35.06
C LYS A 4 -7.28 -14.77 34.57
N LYS A 5 -7.80 -13.85 35.40
CA LYS A 5 -8.92 -12.95 35.05
C LYS A 5 -8.53 -11.88 34.01
N PHE A 6 -7.27 -11.46 33.99
CA PHE A 6 -6.76 -10.51 32.99
C PHE A 6 -6.61 -11.17 31.61
N ASN A 7 -6.10 -12.41 31.57
CA ASN A 7 -5.97 -13.19 30.34
C ASN A 7 -7.33 -13.57 29.71
N GLU A 8 -8.36 -13.85 30.50
CA GLU A 8 -9.70 -14.06 29.95
C GLU A 8 -10.29 -12.79 29.34
N LYS A 9 -10.18 -11.63 30.02
CA LYS A 9 -10.63 -10.33 29.46
C LYS A 9 -9.92 -9.99 28.15
N LEU A 10 -8.62 -10.30 28.02
CA LEU A 10 -7.87 -10.16 26.77
C LEU A 10 -8.41 -11.09 25.68
N LYS A 11 -8.69 -12.35 26.01
CA LYS A 11 -9.24 -13.34 25.08
C LYS A 11 -10.61 -12.92 24.53
N TYR A 12 -11.48 -12.36 25.38
CA TYR A 12 -12.77 -11.79 24.95
C TYR A 12 -12.61 -10.53 24.10
N LYS A 13 -11.65 -9.66 24.42
CA LYS A 13 -11.38 -8.43 23.65
C LYS A 13 -10.84 -8.73 22.24
N PHE A 14 -9.96 -9.74 22.11
CA PHE A 14 -9.46 -10.20 20.82
C PHE A 14 -10.51 -10.99 20.00
N ALA A 15 -11.31 -11.85 20.64
CA ALA A 15 -12.37 -12.59 19.96
C ALA A 15 -13.51 -11.68 19.45
N PHE A 16 -13.80 -10.59 20.15
CA PHE A 16 -14.79 -9.58 19.72
C PHE A 16 -14.32 -8.75 18.52
N PHE A 17 -13.02 -8.42 18.45
CA PHE A 17 -12.40 -7.74 17.30
C PHE A 17 -12.65 -8.56 16.02
N CYS A 18 -12.29 -9.85 16.05
CA CYS A 18 -12.33 -10.75 14.89
C CYS A 18 -13.72 -10.90 14.21
N ARG A 19 -14.84 -10.78 14.93
CA ARG A 19 -16.19 -11.01 14.37
C ARG A 19 -16.84 -9.75 13.78
N LYS A 20 -16.52 -8.57 14.30
CA LYS A 20 -17.10 -7.30 13.84
C LYS A 20 -16.32 -6.72 12.65
N ASP A 21 -15.01 -6.95 12.60
CA ASP A 21 -14.10 -6.35 11.61
C ASP A 21 -14.38 -6.79 10.17
N TYR A 22 -14.79 -8.04 9.94
CA TYR A 22 -15.19 -8.54 8.61
C TYR A 22 -16.31 -7.68 7.97
N LEU A 23 -17.29 -7.25 8.78
CA LEU A 23 -18.41 -6.44 8.33
C LEU A 23 -17.97 -5.02 7.94
N TYR A 24 -16.97 -4.48 8.63
CA TYR A 24 -16.37 -3.19 8.28
C TYR A 24 -15.49 -3.31 7.02
N ILE A 25 -14.71 -4.38 6.88
CA ILE A 25 -13.92 -4.67 5.65
C ILE A 25 -14.85 -4.78 4.44
N LYS A 26 -15.98 -5.50 4.55
CA LYS A 26 -16.96 -5.62 3.46
C LYS A 26 -17.61 -4.28 3.09
N LYS A 27 -17.86 -3.40 4.07
CA LYS A 27 -18.36 -2.04 3.83
C LYS A 27 -17.31 -1.14 3.17
N ILE A 28 -16.04 -1.27 3.56
CA ILE A 28 -14.93 -0.55 2.93
C ILE A 28 -14.74 -1.02 1.48
N LEU A 29 -14.81 -2.33 1.21
CA LEU A 29 -14.73 -2.89 -0.13
C LEU A 29 -15.83 -2.37 -1.07
N PHE A 30 -17.03 -2.12 -0.55
CA PHE A 30 -18.12 -1.50 -1.31
C PHE A 30 -17.83 -0.02 -1.64
N PHE A 31 -17.09 0.68 -0.77
CA PHE A 31 -16.65 2.07 -0.98
C PHE A 31 -15.52 2.23 -2.02
N VAL A 32 -14.71 1.19 -2.24
CA VAL A 32 -13.65 1.18 -3.27
C VAL A 32 -14.20 0.81 -4.66
N LYS A 33 -15.39 0.22 -4.72
CA LYS A 33 -16.08 -0.21 -5.95
C LYS A 33 -16.21 0.85 -7.08
N PRO A 34 -16.41 2.17 -6.82
CA PRO A 34 -16.44 3.17 -7.89
C PRO A 34 -15.06 3.53 -8.46
N TYR A 35 -13.96 3.18 -7.78
CA TYR A 35 -12.59 3.52 -8.20
C TYR A 35 -11.89 2.39 -8.99
N LYS A 36 -12.63 1.39 -9.47
CA LYS A 36 -12.09 0.20 -10.16
C LYS A 36 -11.16 0.55 -11.33
N TYR A 37 -11.49 1.53 -12.15
CA TYR A 37 -10.67 1.91 -13.31
C TYR A 37 -9.34 2.53 -12.90
N LEU A 38 -9.34 3.39 -11.87
CA LEU A 38 -8.13 3.98 -11.30
C LEU A 38 -7.27 2.91 -10.63
N PHE A 39 -7.90 1.94 -9.95
CA PHE A 39 -7.23 0.83 -9.30
C PHE A 39 -6.60 -0.16 -10.30
N ILE A 40 -7.28 -0.43 -11.42
CA ILE A 40 -6.73 -1.25 -12.51
C ILE A 40 -5.57 -0.53 -13.20
N ALA A 41 -5.68 0.78 -13.43
CA ALA A 41 -4.61 1.57 -14.01
C ALA A 41 -3.34 1.56 -13.14
N THR A 42 -3.48 1.78 -11.82
CA THR A 42 -2.34 1.68 -10.89
C THR A 42 -1.77 0.27 -10.84
N PHE A 43 -2.62 -0.76 -10.88
CA PHE A 43 -2.20 -2.16 -10.92
C PHE A 43 -1.36 -2.49 -12.16
N ILE A 44 -1.76 -2.02 -13.35
CA ILE A 44 -0.99 -2.21 -14.59
C ILE A 44 0.37 -1.50 -14.48
N ILE A 45 0.39 -0.26 -13.98
CA ILE A 45 1.63 0.50 -13.78
C ILE A 45 2.57 -0.23 -12.81
N ILE A 46 2.04 -0.77 -11.71
CA ILE A 46 2.79 -1.60 -10.74
C ILE A 46 3.43 -2.79 -11.46
N ILE A 47 2.67 -3.56 -12.23
CA ILE A 47 3.18 -4.73 -12.95
C ILE A 47 4.31 -4.34 -13.91
N THR A 48 4.10 -3.28 -14.70
CA THR A 48 5.12 -2.81 -15.64
C THR A 48 6.38 -2.33 -14.93
N GLY A 49 6.25 -1.58 -13.82
CA GLY A 49 7.38 -1.11 -13.03
C GLY A 49 8.20 -2.26 -12.43
N ILE A 50 7.52 -3.32 -11.97
CA ILE A 50 8.18 -4.53 -11.46
C ILE A 50 8.96 -5.24 -12.56
N ALA A 51 8.35 -5.42 -13.75
CA ALA A 51 9.04 -6.04 -14.88
C ALA A 51 10.34 -5.31 -15.23
N LEU A 52 10.32 -3.97 -15.25
CA LEU A 52 11.51 -3.15 -15.48
C LEU A 52 12.55 -3.25 -14.34
N SER A 53 12.10 -3.33 -13.09
CA SER A 53 12.98 -3.47 -11.93
C SER A 53 13.82 -4.75 -11.97
N LEU A 54 13.33 -5.79 -12.64
CA LEU A 54 14.03 -7.07 -12.81
C LEU A 54 15.05 -7.07 -13.94
N ILE A 55 14.92 -6.15 -14.90
CA ILE A 55 15.89 -5.99 -15.98
C ILE A 55 17.21 -5.44 -15.42
N GLN A 56 17.15 -4.57 -14.39
CA GLN A 56 18.34 -3.99 -13.76
C GLN A 56 19.38 -5.02 -13.28
N PRO A 57 19.05 -6.02 -12.42
CA PRO A 57 20.02 -7.01 -11.96
C PRO A 57 20.58 -7.88 -13.10
N LEU A 58 19.80 -8.16 -14.14
CA LEU A 58 20.29 -8.89 -15.32
C LEU A 58 21.31 -8.07 -16.12
N LEU A 59 21.09 -6.76 -16.25
CA LEU A 59 22.04 -5.84 -16.89
C LEU A 59 23.32 -5.71 -16.08
N TRP A 60 23.23 -5.64 -14.75
CA TRP A 60 24.41 -5.65 -13.87
C TRP A 60 25.29 -6.88 -14.10
N GLY A 61 24.70 -8.08 -14.21
CA GLY A 61 25.46 -9.30 -14.52
C GLY A 61 26.17 -9.27 -15.87
N LYS A 62 25.54 -8.67 -16.90
CA LYS A 62 26.13 -8.51 -18.24
C LYS A 62 27.25 -7.48 -18.28
N ILE A 63 27.08 -6.34 -17.59
CA ILE A 63 28.12 -5.32 -17.47
C ILE A 63 29.35 -5.92 -16.80
N LEU A 64 29.17 -6.60 -15.66
CA LEU A 64 30.27 -7.19 -14.91
C LEU A 64 31.05 -8.23 -15.73
N SER A 65 30.35 -9.14 -16.40
CA SER A 65 30.98 -10.15 -17.26
C SER A 65 31.71 -9.54 -18.46
N SER A 66 31.16 -8.51 -19.10
CA SER A 66 31.82 -7.81 -20.21
C SER A 66 33.10 -7.06 -19.81
N LEU A 67 33.13 -6.51 -18.58
CA LEU A 67 34.32 -5.89 -17.99
C LEU A 67 35.41 -6.93 -17.72
N PHE A 68 35.06 -8.10 -17.19
CA PHE A 68 36.01 -9.19 -16.94
C PHE A 68 36.62 -9.75 -18.24
N MET A 69 35.87 -9.76 -19.35
CA MET A 69 36.36 -10.19 -20.66
C MET A 69 37.17 -9.11 -21.41
N LYS A 70 37.42 -7.93 -20.82
CA LYS A 70 38.13 -6.78 -21.42
C LYS A 70 37.54 -6.28 -22.75
N ASN A 71 36.25 -6.50 -23.00
CA ASN A 71 35.55 -5.97 -24.16
C ASN A 71 34.93 -4.61 -23.84
N TYR A 72 35.72 -3.54 -23.93
CA TYR A 72 35.33 -2.19 -23.49
C TYR A 72 34.19 -1.59 -24.32
N ASP A 73 34.14 -1.85 -25.64
CA ASP A 73 33.10 -1.31 -26.52
C ASP A 73 31.70 -1.84 -26.14
N GLN A 74 31.59 -3.15 -25.88
CA GLN A 74 30.32 -3.76 -25.48
C GLN A 74 29.90 -3.32 -24.07
N SER A 75 30.84 -3.15 -23.14
CA SER A 75 30.55 -2.66 -21.79
C SER A 75 29.98 -1.23 -21.81
N PHE A 76 30.47 -0.37 -22.69
CA PHE A 76 29.96 1.00 -22.82
C PHE A 76 28.51 1.02 -23.32
N VAL A 77 28.18 0.18 -24.32
CA VAL A 77 26.81 0.05 -24.84
C VAL A 77 25.85 -0.45 -23.78
N TYR A 78 26.22 -1.48 -23.00
CA TYR A 78 25.37 -1.98 -21.91
C TYR A 78 25.18 -0.96 -20.79
N THR A 79 26.20 -0.15 -20.49
CA THR A 79 26.12 0.92 -19.50
C THR A 79 25.18 2.04 -19.94
N LEU A 80 25.25 2.45 -21.21
CA LEU A 80 24.34 3.45 -21.78
C LEU A 80 22.89 2.93 -21.76
N PHE A 81 22.68 1.68 -22.16
CA PHE A 81 21.36 1.04 -22.12
C PHE A 81 20.80 0.94 -20.69
N PHE A 82 21.65 0.62 -19.71
CA PHE A 82 21.28 0.62 -18.30
C PHE A 82 20.77 1.99 -17.84
N PHE A 83 21.46 3.08 -18.20
CA PHE A 83 21.03 4.43 -17.84
C PHE A 83 19.66 4.78 -18.43
N VAL A 84 19.38 4.39 -19.68
CA VAL A 84 18.09 4.62 -20.32
C VAL A 84 16.97 3.84 -19.61
N VAL A 85 17.21 2.55 -19.31
CA VAL A 85 16.26 1.70 -18.58
C VAL A 85 16.01 2.25 -17.17
N PHE A 86 17.06 2.70 -16.49
CA PHE A 86 16.99 3.29 -15.16
C PHE A 86 16.16 4.58 -15.16
N ALA A 87 16.40 5.49 -16.12
CA ALA A 87 15.64 6.72 -16.26
C ALA A 87 14.15 6.43 -16.52
N PHE A 88 13.85 5.46 -17.39
CA PHE A 88 12.48 5.05 -17.67
C PHE A 88 11.78 4.43 -16.45
N GLN A 89 12.50 3.62 -15.67
CA GLN A 89 11.97 3.05 -14.43
C GLN A 89 11.73 4.11 -13.35
N ALA A 90 12.59 5.12 -13.27
CA ALA A 90 12.39 6.24 -12.35
C ALA A 90 11.12 7.03 -12.71
N LEU A 91 10.89 7.31 -14.00
CA LEU A 91 9.66 7.93 -14.49
C LEU A 91 8.42 7.09 -14.15
N LEU A 92 8.46 5.79 -14.39
CA LEU A 92 7.34 4.90 -14.05
C LEU A 92 7.07 4.85 -12.55
N SER A 93 8.12 4.79 -11.73
CA SER A 93 8.00 4.85 -10.26
C SER A 93 7.35 6.15 -9.80
N TYR A 94 7.68 7.28 -10.43
CA TYR A 94 7.05 8.56 -10.15
C TYR A 94 5.55 8.56 -10.50
N ILE A 95 5.20 8.08 -11.70
CA ILE A 95 3.80 7.99 -12.17
C ILE A 95 2.99 7.04 -11.26
N GLN A 96 3.60 5.94 -10.81
CA GLN A 96 3.02 4.99 -9.88
C GLN A 96 2.70 5.64 -8.53
N GLY A 97 3.68 6.37 -7.96
CA GLY A 97 3.50 7.10 -6.71
C GLY A 97 2.40 8.15 -6.82
N TYR A 98 2.45 8.98 -7.86
CA TYR A 98 1.43 10.01 -8.12
C TYR A 98 0.02 9.42 -8.26
N SER A 99 -0.13 8.35 -9.04
CA SER A 99 -1.42 7.70 -9.25
C SER A 99 -1.97 7.09 -7.95
N SER A 100 -1.10 6.52 -7.11
CA SER A 100 -1.48 5.93 -5.82
C SER A 100 -1.95 7.02 -4.85
N THR A 101 -1.18 8.10 -4.71
CA THR A 101 -1.56 9.24 -3.86
C THR A 101 -2.85 9.91 -4.34
N ASN A 102 -3.03 10.09 -5.65
CA ASN A 102 -4.24 10.66 -6.22
C ASN A 102 -5.48 9.79 -5.93
N LEU A 103 -5.35 8.46 -6.03
CA LEU A 103 -6.42 7.53 -5.70
C LEU A 103 -6.83 7.65 -4.23
N ILE A 104 -5.86 7.67 -3.32
CA ILE A 104 -6.09 7.81 -1.88
C ILE A 104 -6.80 9.12 -1.55
N ASN A 105 -6.30 10.23 -2.11
CA ASN A 105 -6.86 11.55 -1.87
C ASN A 105 -8.31 11.65 -2.34
N LYS A 106 -8.64 11.09 -3.52
CA LYS A 106 -10.03 11.04 -4.00
C LYS A 106 -10.94 10.22 -3.09
N VAL A 107 -10.49 9.06 -2.62
CA VAL A 107 -11.29 8.22 -1.71
C VAL A 107 -11.50 8.92 -0.36
N ILE A 108 -10.46 9.55 0.19
CA ILE A 108 -10.57 10.34 1.43
C ILE A 108 -11.55 11.50 1.27
N TYR A 109 -11.49 12.20 0.14
CA TYR A 109 -12.38 13.32 -0.15
C TYR A 109 -13.85 12.88 -0.18
N ASP A 110 -14.16 11.78 -0.89
CA ASP A 110 -15.53 11.26 -0.94
C ASP A 110 -16.02 10.75 0.43
N LEU A 111 -15.13 10.13 1.22
CA LEU A 111 -15.45 9.70 2.57
C LEU A 111 -15.78 10.90 3.48
N LYS A 112 -14.93 11.93 3.46
CA LYS A 112 -15.17 13.18 4.21
C LYS A 112 -16.50 13.81 3.82
N ASN A 113 -16.79 13.91 2.52
CA ASN A 113 -18.04 14.50 2.03
C ASN A 113 -19.28 13.75 2.54
N LYS A 114 -19.25 12.42 2.55
CA LYS A 114 -20.34 11.59 3.10
C LYS A 114 -20.49 11.72 4.61
N LEU A 115 -19.39 11.83 5.35
CA LEU A 115 -19.40 12.03 6.80
C LEU A 115 -19.98 13.40 7.15
N TYR A 116 -19.55 14.47 6.47
CA TYR A 116 -20.10 15.81 6.67
C TYR A 116 -21.61 15.87 6.39
N LYS A 117 -22.08 15.29 5.29
CA LYS A 117 -23.52 15.20 5.00
C LYS A 117 -24.31 14.49 6.10
N LYS A 118 -23.71 13.48 6.75
CA LYS A 118 -24.36 12.74 7.83
C LYS A 118 -24.40 13.53 9.14
N ILE A 119 -23.34 14.28 9.45
CA ILE A 119 -23.28 15.16 10.61
C ILE A 119 -24.31 16.29 10.49
N LEU A 120 -24.42 16.89 9.30
CA LEU A 120 -25.36 17.99 9.04
C LEU A 120 -26.84 17.58 9.17
N ASN A 121 -27.17 16.30 9.02
CA ASN A 121 -28.53 15.78 9.11
C ASN A 121 -28.90 15.23 10.51
N MET A 122 -28.06 15.43 11.52
CA MET A 122 -28.26 14.87 12.86
C MET A 122 -29.17 15.79 13.71
N PRO A 123 -30.09 15.27 14.53
CA PRO A 123 -31.03 16.10 15.28
C PRO A 123 -30.33 16.97 16.34
N VAL A 124 -30.81 18.20 16.48
CA VAL A 124 -30.23 19.28 17.32
C VAL A 124 -30.02 18.85 18.79
N LYS A 125 -30.82 17.90 19.29
CA LYS A 125 -30.73 17.35 20.64
C LYS A 125 -29.37 16.75 21.02
N TYR A 126 -28.56 16.35 20.03
CA TYR A 126 -27.18 15.86 20.24
C TYR A 126 -26.14 16.98 20.42
N PHE A 127 -26.49 18.21 20.03
CA PHE A 127 -25.59 19.38 20.09
C PHE A 127 -25.71 20.12 21.43
N ASP A 128 -26.76 19.88 22.21
CA ASP A 128 -26.99 20.54 23.51
C ASP A 128 -26.16 19.95 24.66
N GLU A 129 -25.66 18.70 24.54
CA GLU A 129 -24.88 18.00 25.57
C GLU A 129 -23.35 18.29 25.51
N MET A 130 -22.87 18.99 24.49
CA MET A 130 -21.43 19.25 24.28
C MET A 130 -21.18 20.73 23.95
N GLY A 131 -20.18 21.34 24.60
CA GLY A 131 -19.80 22.74 24.33
C GLY A 131 -19.47 22.97 22.84
N THR A 132 -20.09 23.99 22.24
CA THR A 132 -20.05 24.28 20.79
C THR A 132 -18.64 24.33 20.19
N GLY A 133 -17.64 24.85 20.92
CA GLY A 133 -16.25 24.91 20.46
C GLY A 133 -15.51 23.56 20.45
N ASP A 134 -15.75 22.73 21.47
CA ASP A 134 -15.10 21.42 21.61
C ASP A 134 -15.77 20.38 20.69
N PHE A 135 -17.07 20.55 20.43
CA PHE A 135 -17.85 19.73 19.50
C PHE A 135 -17.38 19.89 18.05
N VAL A 136 -17.25 21.14 17.58
CA VAL A 136 -16.77 21.42 16.21
C VAL A 136 -15.33 20.93 16.03
N SER A 137 -14.47 21.13 17.03
CA SER A 137 -13.08 20.67 17.00
C SER A 137 -12.98 19.14 16.95
N ARG A 138 -13.69 18.42 17.84
CA ARG A 138 -13.69 16.95 17.86
C ARG A 138 -14.28 16.37 16.59
N ILE A 139 -15.38 16.93 16.07
CA ILE A 139 -15.95 16.48 14.80
C ILE A 139 -14.98 16.69 13.66
N HIS A 140 -14.37 17.86 13.52
CA HIS A 140 -13.47 18.12 12.40
C HIS A 140 -12.18 17.30 12.48
N ASN A 141 -11.54 17.29 13.65
CA ASN A 141 -10.26 16.62 13.85
C ASN A 141 -10.43 15.10 13.89
N ASP A 142 -11.34 14.55 14.70
CA ASP A 142 -11.46 13.10 14.83
C ASP A 142 -11.99 12.49 13.53
N THR A 143 -12.97 13.12 12.88
CA THR A 143 -13.50 12.60 11.61
C THR A 143 -12.44 12.66 10.51
N SER A 144 -11.65 13.72 10.44
CA SER A 144 -10.60 13.85 9.43
C SER A 144 -9.45 12.89 9.68
N VAL A 145 -9.02 12.74 10.93
CA VAL A 145 -7.94 11.84 11.33
C VAL A 145 -8.36 10.39 11.14
N VAL A 146 -9.55 10.00 11.60
CA VAL A 146 -10.07 8.63 11.44
C VAL A 146 -10.26 8.30 9.96
N SER A 147 -10.82 9.21 9.17
CA SER A 147 -10.96 9.04 7.72
C SER A 147 -9.61 8.87 7.02
N PHE A 148 -8.63 9.68 7.39
CA PHE A 148 -7.30 9.65 6.82
C PHE A 148 -6.55 8.37 7.21
N VAL A 149 -6.55 7.99 8.49
CA VAL A 149 -5.85 6.82 9.00
C VAL A 149 -6.46 5.53 8.43
N ILE A 150 -7.79 5.40 8.45
CA ILE A 150 -8.47 4.24 7.88
C ILE A 150 -8.15 4.17 6.38
N MET A 151 -8.37 5.24 5.61
CA MET A 151 -8.21 5.14 4.16
C MET A 151 -6.75 4.99 3.71
N ASN A 152 -5.80 5.68 4.35
CA ASN A 152 -4.38 5.48 4.05
C ASN A 152 -3.92 4.08 4.40
N LEU A 153 -4.28 3.56 5.58
CA LEU A 153 -3.89 2.20 5.96
C LEU A 153 -4.54 1.19 5.01
N PHE A 154 -5.86 1.23 4.83
CA PHE A 154 -6.54 0.22 4.01
C PHE A 154 -6.11 0.23 2.54
N ILE A 155 -5.96 1.41 1.92
CA ILE A 155 -5.62 1.50 0.49
C ILE A 155 -4.13 1.25 0.25
N ASN A 156 -3.22 1.89 1.01
CA ASN A 156 -1.78 1.66 0.83
C ASN A 156 -1.43 0.21 1.14
N THR A 157 -1.92 -0.32 2.27
CA THR A 157 -1.64 -1.72 2.62
C THR A 157 -2.20 -2.69 1.58
N ALA A 158 -3.39 -2.44 1.01
CA ALA A 158 -3.90 -3.27 -0.09
C ALA A 158 -3.00 -3.21 -1.32
N VAL A 159 -2.54 -2.01 -1.70
CA VAL A 159 -1.62 -1.82 -2.84
C VAL A 159 -0.26 -2.48 -2.57
N ASP A 160 0.25 -2.39 -1.35
CA ASP A 160 1.56 -2.93 -0.99
C ASP A 160 1.54 -4.46 -0.85
N ILE A 161 0.48 -5.04 -0.28
CA ILE A 161 0.26 -6.50 -0.29
C ILE A 161 0.26 -7.01 -1.73
N LEU A 162 -0.44 -6.30 -2.61
CA LEU A 162 -0.52 -6.64 -4.02
C LEU A 162 0.84 -6.53 -4.71
N LYS A 163 1.62 -5.47 -4.45
CA LYS A 163 2.99 -5.33 -4.95
C LYS A 163 3.86 -6.51 -4.51
N ILE A 164 3.85 -6.85 -3.23
CA ILE A 164 4.61 -7.98 -2.68
C ILE A 164 4.24 -9.27 -3.39
N PHE A 165 2.95 -9.50 -3.63
CA PHE A 165 2.46 -10.69 -4.31
C PHE A 165 2.97 -10.77 -5.76
N VAL A 166 2.87 -9.68 -6.53
CA VAL A 166 3.34 -9.61 -7.92
C VAL A 166 4.86 -9.77 -8.00
N VAL A 167 5.62 -9.09 -7.12
CA VAL A 167 7.08 -9.23 -7.04
C VAL A 167 7.45 -10.68 -6.70
N GLY A 168 6.78 -11.27 -5.71
CA GLY A 168 7.01 -12.66 -5.30
C GLY A 168 6.82 -13.65 -6.45
N ILE A 169 5.70 -13.55 -7.17
CA ILE A 169 5.42 -14.39 -8.35
C ILE A 169 6.52 -14.24 -9.41
N THR A 170 6.92 -13.00 -9.70
CA THR A 170 7.89 -12.75 -10.78
C THR A 170 9.28 -13.28 -10.43
N VAL A 171 9.69 -13.15 -9.18
CA VAL A 171 10.96 -13.72 -8.67
C VAL A 171 10.92 -15.25 -8.71
N PHE A 172 9.81 -15.86 -8.28
CA PHE A 172 9.68 -17.32 -8.25
C PHE A 172 9.82 -17.94 -9.65
N ASN A 173 9.33 -17.26 -10.68
CA ASN A 173 9.47 -17.69 -12.07
C ASN A 173 10.93 -17.62 -12.61
N ILE A 174 11.77 -16.70 -12.12
CA ILE A 174 13.15 -16.53 -12.61
C ILE A 174 14.08 -17.62 -12.06
N ASN A 175 13.96 -17.94 -10.77
CA ASN A 175 14.71 -19.05 -10.16
C ASN A 175 14.14 -19.39 -8.77
N ALA A 176 13.32 -20.45 -8.71
CA ALA A 176 12.72 -20.93 -7.46
C ALA A 176 13.76 -21.30 -6.38
N LEU A 177 14.96 -21.71 -6.79
CA LEU A 177 16.05 -22.14 -5.90
C LEU A 177 16.69 -20.96 -5.16
N LEU A 178 16.93 -19.83 -5.84
CA LEU A 178 17.49 -18.60 -5.25
C LEU A 178 16.46 -17.85 -4.38
N ALA A 179 15.17 -17.94 -4.73
CA ALA A 179 14.08 -17.35 -3.95
C ALA A 179 13.99 -17.95 -2.54
N SER A 180 14.10 -19.28 -2.42
CA SER A 180 14.03 -19.97 -1.12
C SER A 180 15.15 -19.60 -0.14
N ILE A 181 16.32 -19.23 -0.65
CA ILE A 181 17.48 -18.81 0.15
C ILE A 181 17.29 -17.36 0.66
N ARG A 182 16.71 -16.48 -0.17
CA ARG A 182 16.46 -15.08 0.20
C ARG A 182 15.39 -14.94 1.28
N ASP A 183 14.28 -15.67 1.17
CA ASP A 183 13.17 -15.60 2.13
C ASP A 183 13.58 -16.09 3.53
N ARG A 184 14.51 -17.06 3.61
CA ARG A 184 15.07 -17.55 4.87
C ARG A 184 15.96 -16.52 5.57
N PHE A 185 16.63 -15.64 4.81
CA PHE A 185 17.50 -14.58 5.36
C PHE A 185 16.69 -13.39 5.91
N THR A 186 15.58 -13.01 5.25
CA THR A 186 14.72 -11.91 5.72
C THR A 186 14.03 -12.20 7.05
N ILE A 187 13.71 -13.46 7.35
CA ILE A 187 13.09 -13.88 8.62
C ILE A 187 14.10 -13.92 9.78
N ILE A 188 15.40 -14.05 9.49
CA ILE A 188 16.45 -14.13 10.52
C ILE A 188 16.95 -12.74 10.94
N CYS A 189 16.80 -11.73 10.08
CA CYS A 189 17.29 -10.35 10.32
C CYS A 189 16.22 -9.36 10.83
N ASN A 190 15.00 -9.80 11.16
CA ASN A 190 13.95 -8.96 11.74
C ASN A 190 13.39 -9.61 13.00
#